data_AF-A0A1I7TW29-F1
#
_entry.id   AF-A0A1I7TW29-F1
#
_cell.length_a   1.000
_cell.length_b   1.000
_cell.length_c   1.000
_cell.angle_alpha   90.00
_cell.angle_beta   90.00
_cell.angle_gamma   90.00
#
_symmetry.space_group_name_H-M   'P 1'
#
loop_
_entity.id
_entity.type
_entity.pdbx_description
1 polymer ?
#
loop_
_entity_poly.entity_id
_entity_poly.type
_entity_poly.pdbx_seq_one_letter_code
_entity_poly.pdbx_strand_id
1 'polypeptide(L)'
;MKFDKSETPYFEPNANTEERNRAGAYTDCLLQYKEAAKYIAFFDLDDILFPVKHSTYLSEFNAEWKLQPNASAVYYMRKEHEFAKTEYLSEFSFNDIVSSLKSSNTLKPGKFVLRPGQNNFTWIHANLEEQSVKSQIVGGAIIIHIVQKFDENSQSKTWKIDFVESKEKKKIRQKDLKIIDSDISKIRESEIIKKIAQDLPSTDYFVSIVSQCYYDALHPKKRKRSRKRRVVRI
;
A
#
# COMPACT_ATOMS: atom_id res chain seq x y z
N MET A 1 0.30 -1.20 33.14
CA MET A 1 -0.49 -0.46 32.13
C MET A 1 0.09 0.95 32.04
N LYS A 2 0.32 1.51 30.84
CA LYS A 2 1.23 2.67 30.66
C LYS A 2 0.64 4.05 31.01
N PHE A 3 -0.61 4.11 31.46
CA PHE A 3 -1.25 5.34 31.95
C PHE A 3 -2.28 4.98 33.04
N ASP A 4 -2.29 5.76 34.14
CA ASP A 4 -3.23 5.58 35.27
C ASP A 4 -4.60 6.24 35.02
N LYS A 5 -4.71 7.09 33.99
CA LYS A 5 -5.98 7.69 33.51
C LYS A 5 -5.93 7.82 31.98
N SER A 6 -6.89 7.20 31.29
CA SER A 6 -7.05 7.23 29.83
C SER A 6 -8.11 8.22 29.34
N GLU A 7 -8.79 8.90 30.26
CA GLU A 7 -9.86 9.85 29.94
C GLU A 7 -9.27 11.20 29.53
N THR A 8 -9.46 11.55 28.25
CA THR A 8 -9.22 12.90 27.73
C THR A 8 -10.58 13.56 27.47
N PRO A 9 -10.72 14.89 27.64
CA PRO A 9 -11.97 15.60 27.32
C PRO A 9 -12.26 15.65 25.81
N TYR A 10 -11.33 15.19 24.98
CA TYR A 10 -11.46 15.05 23.54
C TYR A 10 -11.70 13.59 23.20
N PHE A 11 -12.56 13.34 22.21
CA PHE A 11 -12.70 12.02 21.60
C PHE A 11 -11.33 11.58 21.07
N GLU A 12 -10.73 10.55 21.68
CA GLU A 12 -9.49 9.96 21.20
C GLU A 12 -9.81 9.12 19.96
N PRO A 13 -9.54 9.62 18.74
CA PRO A 13 -9.90 8.91 17.52
C PRO A 13 -9.12 7.59 17.37
N ASN A 14 -8.04 7.46 18.15
CA ASN A 14 -7.19 6.29 18.19
C ASN A 14 -7.55 5.28 19.29
N ALA A 15 -8.63 5.48 20.06
CA ALA A 15 -8.99 4.56 21.15
C ALA A 15 -9.24 3.12 20.65
N ASN A 16 -9.67 2.97 19.40
CA ASN A 16 -9.90 1.69 18.72
C ASN A 16 -8.91 1.46 17.55
N THR A 17 -7.80 2.19 17.46
CA THR A 17 -6.88 2.02 16.32
C THR A 17 -6.06 0.75 16.38
N GLU A 18 -5.96 0.03 17.49
CA GLU A 18 -5.29 -1.28 17.47
C GLU A 18 -5.99 -2.28 16.55
N GLU A 19 -7.33 -2.23 16.45
CA GLU A 19 -8.14 -3.04 15.51
C GLU A 19 -8.11 -2.50 14.07
N ARG A 20 -7.69 -1.23 13.88
CA ARG A 20 -7.59 -0.56 12.57
C ARG A 20 -6.15 -0.31 12.11
N ASN A 21 -5.17 -0.75 12.89
CA ASN A 21 -3.77 -0.62 12.56
C ASN A 21 -3.39 -1.79 11.65
N ARG A 22 -2.73 -1.50 10.53
CA ARG A 22 -2.17 -2.49 9.59
C ARG A 22 -1.41 -3.60 10.34
N ALA A 23 -0.72 -3.27 11.42
CA ALA A 23 -0.03 -4.26 12.25
C ALA A 23 -0.97 -5.28 12.90
N GLY A 24 -2.07 -4.83 13.51
CA GLY A 24 -3.07 -5.70 14.13
C GLY A 24 -3.72 -6.63 13.12
N ALA A 25 -4.18 -6.08 11.99
CA ALA A 25 -4.81 -6.86 10.93
C ALA A 25 -3.89 -7.92 10.31
N TYR A 26 -2.61 -7.60 10.10
CA TYR A 26 -1.64 -8.55 9.55
C TYR A 26 -1.25 -9.63 10.58
N THR A 27 -1.12 -9.28 11.87
CA THR A 27 -0.89 -10.29 12.91
C THR A 27 -2.09 -11.21 13.08
N ASP A 28 -3.32 -10.69 13.07
CA ASP A 28 -4.54 -11.50 13.14
C ASP A 28 -4.65 -12.47 11.94
N CYS A 29 -4.44 -11.96 10.72
CA CYS A 29 -4.37 -12.79 9.51
C CYS A 29 -3.29 -13.89 9.63
N LEU A 30 -2.09 -13.53 10.10
CA LEU A 30 -1.04 -14.52 10.31
C LEU A 30 -1.47 -15.61 11.29
N LEU A 31 -2.04 -15.24 12.43
CA LEU A 31 -2.45 -16.19 13.48
C LEU A 31 -3.59 -17.10 13.04
N GLN A 32 -4.60 -16.54 12.36
CA GLN A 32 -5.74 -17.30 11.86
C GLN A 32 -5.34 -18.32 10.79
N TYR A 33 -4.44 -17.93 9.87
CA TYR A 33 -4.10 -18.75 8.71
C TYR A 33 -2.77 -19.51 8.84
N LYS A 34 -2.07 -19.40 9.97
CA LYS A 34 -0.75 -20.02 10.17
C LYS A 34 -0.73 -21.51 9.86
N GLU A 35 -1.78 -22.22 10.25
CA GLU A 35 -1.89 -23.67 10.10
C GLU A 35 -2.82 -24.09 8.95
N ALA A 36 -3.58 -23.15 8.38
CA ALA A 36 -4.56 -23.41 7.33
C ALA A 36 -4.08 -23.06 5.92
N ALA A 37 -3.09 -22.17 5.79
CA ALA A 37 -2.63 -21.67 4.49
C ALA A 37 -1.22 -22.18 4.14
N LYS A 38 -1.03 -22.55 2.87
CA LYS A 38 0.30 -22.89 2.33
C LYS A 38 1.20 -21.67 2.23
N TYR A 39 0.61 -20.53 1.85
CA TYR A 39 1.27 -19.24 1.68
C TYR A 39 0.35 -18.13 2.20
N ILE A 40 0.91 -17.08 2.79
CA ILE A 40 0.17 -15.88 3.22
C ILE A 40 0.84 -14.67 2.57
N ALA A 41 0.08 -13.87 1.82
CA ALA A 41 0.57 -12.65 1.19
C ALA A 41 0.11 -11.42 1.98
N PHE A 42 1.06 -10.54 2.33
CA PHE A 42 0.77 -9.31 3.09
C PHE A 42 0.82 -8.09 2.18
N PHE A 43 -0.25 -7.88 1.42
CA PHE A 43 -0.39 -6.81 0.44
C PHE A 43 -1.41 -5.77 0.91
N ASP A 44 -1.18 -4.52 0.52
CA ASP A 44 -2.15 -3.45 0.75
C ASP A 44 -3.29 -3.56 -0.28
N LEU A 45 -4.43 -2.90 -0.05
CA LEU A 45 -5.58 -2.96 -0.98
C LEU A 45 -5.29 -2.34 -2.36
N ASP A 46 -4.29 -1.48 -2.42
CA ASP A 46 -3.79 -0.80 -3.61
C ASP A 46 -2.56 -1.48 -4.25
N ASP A 47 -2.18 -2.67 -3.74
CA ASP A 47 -1.12 -3.51 -4.28
C ASP A 47 -1.69 -4.65 -5.14
N ILE A 48 -1.15 -4.81 -6.36
CA ILE A 48 -1.50 -5.90 -7.29
C ILE A 48 -0.22 -6.61 -7.71
N LEU A 49 -0.11 -7.90 -7.41
CA LEU A 49 0.96 -8.75 -7.95
C LEU A 49 0.48 -9.42 -9.24
N PHE A 50 1.20 -9.30 -10.34
CA PHE A 50 0.85 -10.03 -11.57
C PHE A 50 1.74 -11.25 -11.74
N PRO A 51 1.20 -12.49 -11.74
CA PRO A 51 2.00 -13.69 -11.99
C PRO A 51 2.71 -13.61 -13.35
N VAL A 52 4.04 -13.58 -13.36
CA VAL A 52 4.84 -13.35 -14.59
C VAL A 52 5.16 -14.66 -15.30
N LYS A 53 5.50 -15.71 -14.56
CA LYS A 53 6.00 -16.97 -15.12
C LYS A 53 4.92 -18.04 -15.20
N HIS A 54 3.89 -17.93 -14.37
CA HIS A 54 2.84 -18.93 -14.27
C HIS A 54 1.44 -18.29 -14.32
N SER A 55 0.42 -19.12 -14.56
CA SER A 55 -0.96 -18.66 -14.72
C SER A 55 -1.69 -18.42 -13.39
N THR A 56 -1.15 -18.87 -12.26
CA THR A 56 -1.76 -18.70 -10.93
C THR A 56 -0.72 -18.30 -9.88
N TYR A 57 -1.16 -17.58 -8.84
CA TYR A 57 -0.32 -17.25 -7.68
C TYR A 57 0.26 -18.50 -7.02
N LEU A 58 -0.55 -19.54 -6.82
CA LEU A 58 -0.08 -20.78 -6.18
C LEU A 58 1.06 -21.43 -6.95
N SER A 59 0.95 -21.53 -8.29
CA SER A 59 2.03 -22.06 -9.12
C SER A 59 3.27 -21.18 -9.10
N GLU A 60 3.11 -19.85 -9.06
CA GLU A 60 4.23 -18.93 -9.00
C GLU A 60 4.98 -19.03 -7.67
N PHE A 61 4.25 -19.04 -6.56
CA PHE A 61 4.85 -19.24 -5.24
C PHE A 61 5.51 -20.61 -5.12
N ASN A 62 4.87 -21.68 -5.60
CA ASN A 62 5.50 -23.00 -5.63
C ASN A 62 6.82 -22.99 -6.41
N ALA A 63 6.91 -22.25 -7.52
CA ALA A 63 8.14 -22.15 -8.31
C ALA A 63 9.24 -21.37 -7.58
N GLU A 64 8.91 -20.23 -6.96
CA GLU A 64 9.88 -19.45 -6.18
C GLU A 64 10.42 -20.25 -4.98
N TRP A 65 9.57 -21.03 -4.29
CA TRP A 65 10.01 -21.90 -3.19
C TRP A 65 10.74 -23.18 -3.65
N LYS A 66 10.63 -23.59 -4.92
CA LYS A 66 11.50 -24.65 -5.47
C LYS A 66 12.93 -24.15 -5.62
N LEU A 67 13.10 -22.88 -6.01
CA LEU A 67 14.42 -22.26 -6.10
C LEU A 67 15.02 -22.01 -4.71
N GLN A 68 14.17 -21.84 -3.69
CA GLN A 68 14.59 -21.49 -2.33
C GLN A 68 13.82 -22.28 -1.26
N PRO A 69 14.11 -23.57 -1.09
CA PRO A 69 13.31 -24.44 -0.23
C PRO A 69 13.31 -24.03 1.26
N ASN A 70 14.32 -23.29 1.69
CA ASN A 70 14.57 -22.92 3.09
C ASN A 70 14.12 -21.49 3.45
N ALA A 71 13.62 -20.71 2.49
CA ALA A 71 13.21 -19.33 2.73
C ALA A 71 11.88 -19.28 3.51
N SER A 72 11.83 -18.51 4.60
CA SER A 72 10.57 -18.30 5.35
C SER A 72 9.63 -17.33 4.62
N ALA A 73 10.20 -16.41 3.83
CA ALA A 73 9.48 -15.42 3.04
C ALA A 73 10.19 -15.13 1.71
N VAL A 74 9.41 -14.69 0.72
CA VAL A 74 9.91 -14.13 -0.54
C VAL A 74 9.38 -12.72 -0.72
N TYR A 75 10.23 -11.81 -1.21
CA TYR A 75 9.94 -10.39 -1.33
C TYR A 75 9.76 -9.99 -2.79
N TYR A 76 8.66 -9.30 -3.08
CA TYR A 76 8.37 -8.75 -4.40
C TYR A 76 8.53 -7.24 -4.36
N MET A 77 9.49 -6.72 -5.12
CA MET A 77 9.72 -5.28 -5.22
C MET A 77 8.49 -4.56 -5.74
N ARG A 78 8.30 -3.32 -5.31
CA ARG A 78 7.11 -2.53 -5.62
C ARG A 78 7.43 -1.44 -6.63
N LYS A 79 6.56 -1.26 -7.61
CA LYS A 79 6.60 -0.16 -8.57
C LYS A 79 5.33 0.66 -8.41
N GLU A 80 5.49 1.97 -8.30
CA GLU A 80 4.35 2.87 -8.14
C GLU A 80 3.80 3.30 -9.49
N HIS A 81 2.47 3.37 -9.55
CA HIS A 81 1.73 3.80 -10.72
C HIS A 81 0.71 4.85 -10.29
N GLU A 82 0.82 6.03 -10.87
CA GLU A 82 -0.05 7.16 -10.55
C GLU A 82 -1.15 7.33 -11.59
N PHE A 83 -2.36 7.67 -11.18
CA PHE A 83 -3.47 7.98 -12.09
C PHE A 83 -3.95 9.43 -11.92
N ALA A 84 -4.62 9.94 -12.96
CA ALA A 84 -5.33 11.21 -12.90
C ALA A 84 -6.68 11.01 -12.21
N LYS A 85 -6.87 11.67 -11.07
CA LYS A 85 -8.16 11.69 -10.36
C LYS A 85 -9.10 12.69 -11.03
N THR A 86 -10.40 12.38 -11.05
CA THR A 86 -11.48 13.31 -11.39
C THR A 86 -12.03 13.99 -10.14
N GLU A 87 -12.50 15.23 -10.27
CA GLU A 87 -13.03 16.00 -9.13
C GLU A 87 -14.38 15.47 -8.66
N TYR A 88 -15.23 15.11 -9.61
CA TYR A 88 -16.60 14.69 -9.35
C TYR A 88 -16.82 13.20 -9.61
N LEU A 89 -17.67 12.56 -8.80
CA LEU A 89 -18.09 11.18 -9.04
C LEU A 89 -18.79 11.02 -10.39
N SER A 90 -19.45 12.07 -10.87
CA SER A 90 -20.09 12.11 -12.20
C SER A 90 -19.10 12.02 -13.36
N GLU A 91 -17.81 12.19 -13.14
CA GLU A 91 -16.77 12.10 -14.16
C GLU A 91 -15.94 10.83 -14.03
N PHE A 92 -16.12 10.09 -12.94
CA PHE A 92 -15.31 8.91 -12.65
C PHE A 92 -15.49 7.84 -13.74
N SER A 93 -14.36 7.41 -14.31
CA SER A 93 -14.26 6.36 -15.31
C SER A 93 -13.04 5.49 -15.00
N PHE A 94 -13.26 4.20 -14.81
CA PHE A 94 -12.18 3.25 -14.54
C PHE A 94 -11.30 3.06 -15.77
N ASN A 95 -11.88 3.08 -16.97
CA ASN A 95 -11.11 3.09 -18.21
C ASN A 95 -10.17 4.31 -18.28
N ASP A 96 -10.65 5.49 -17.89
CA ASP A 96 -9.83 6.71 -17.92
C ASP A 96 -8.71 6.65 -16.88
N ILE A 97 -9.00 6.17 -15.67
CA ILE A 97 -7.99 5.89 -14.64
C ILE A 97 -6.89 4.99 -15.20
N VAL A 98 -7.23 3.82 -15.73
CA VAL A 98 -6.26 2.87 -16.27
C VAL A 98 -5.49 3.45 -17.45
N SER A 99 -6.15 4.22 -18.32
CA SER A 99 -5.51 4.86 -19.47
C SER A 99 -4.53 5.97 -19.08
N SER A 100 -4.78 6.64 -17.94
CA SER A 100 -3.98 7.74 -17.42
C SER A 100 -2.79 7.30 -16.59
N LEU A 101 -2.65 6.00 -16.32
CA LEU A 101 -1.60 5.46 -15.45
C LEU A 101 -0.20 5.83 -15.95
N LYS A 102 0.60 6.39 -15.06
CA LYS A 102 2.02 6.72 -15.26
C LYS A 102 2.87 5.95 -14.29
N SER A 103 3.91 5.31 -14.81
CA SER A 103 4.75 4.42 -14.02
C SER A 103 5.96 5.16 -13.45
N SER A 104 6.31 4.81 -12.22
CA SER A 104 7.56 5.20 -11.59
C SER A 104 8.78 4.60 -12.31
N ASN A 105 9.89 5.34 -12.38
CA ASN A 105 11.18 4.83 -12.84
C ASN A 105 11.97 4.10 -11.74
N THR A 106 11.50 4.17 -10.49
CA THR A 106 12.19 3.60 -9.33
C THR A 106 11.40 2.44 -8.74
N LEU A 107 12.12 1.40 -8.32
CA LEU A 107 11.57 0.34 -7.49
C LEU A 107 11.70 0.76 -6.02
N LYS A 108 10.63 0.56 -5.28
CA LYS A 108 10.56 0.81 -3.84
C LYS A 108 10.59 -0.51 -3.06
N PRO A 109 10.90 -0.45 -1.75
CA PRO A 109 10.77 -1.60 -0.87
C PRO A 109 9.43 -2.31 -1.08
N GLY A 110 9.54 -3.61 -1.27
CA GLY A 110 8.45 -4.49 -1.66
C GLY A 110 7.50 -4.89 -0.54
N LYS A 111 6.60 -5.81 -0.88
CA LYS A 111 5.85 -6.62 0.08
C LYS A 111 6.32 -8.06 -0.02
N PHE A 112 5.84 -8.91 0.88
CA PHE A 112 6.29 -10.28 0.95
C PHE A 112 5.15 -11.28 1.00
N VAL A 113 5.48 -12.48 0.55
CA VAL A 113 4.68 -13.68 0.73
C VAL A 113 5.43 -14.57 1.70
N LEU A 114 4.73 -15.08 2.69
CA LEU A 114 5.24 -15.92 3.75
C LEU A 114 4.88 -17.38 3.49
N ARG A 115 5.77 -18.31 3.86
CA ARG A 115 5.43 -19.72 4.07
C ARG A 115 5.27 -19.99 5.57
N PRO A 116 4.03 -20.12 6.08
CA PRO A 116 3.79 -20.10 7.53
C PRO A 116 4.53 -21.17 8.32
N GLY A 117 4.62 -22.40 7.78
CA GLY A 117 5.30 -23.52 8.45
C GLY A 117 6.81 -23.37 8.59
N GLN A 118 7.42 -22.37 7.94
CA GLN A 118 8.85 -22.05 8.08
C GLN A 118 9.06 -20.73 8.85
N ASN A 119 7.99 -20.16 9.42
CA ASN A 119 7.99 -18.87 10.06
C ASN A 119 7.81 -18.94 11.59
N ASN A 120 8.78 -18.40 12.32
CA ASN A 120 8.79 -18.41 13.78
C ASN A 120 8.47 -17.04 14.41
N PHE A 121 8.13 -16.02 13.61
CA PHE A 121 7.74 -14.71 14.11
C PHE A 121 6.23 -14.46 13.96
N THR A 122 5.72 -13.54 14.78
CA THR A 122 4.33 -13.05 14.73
C THR A 122 4.23 -11.60 14.23
N TRP A 123 5.38 -10.96 13.97
CA TRP A 123 5.45 -9.56 13.57
C TRP A 123 5.41 -9.38 12.05
N ILE A 124 4.80 -8.29 11.61
CA ILE A 124 4.43 -8.06 10.22
C ILE A 124 5.56 -7.46 9.38
N HIS A 125 6.55 -6.90 10.05
CA HIS A 125 7.81 -6.51 9.47
C HIS A 125 8.80 -7.57 9.93
N ALA A 126 9.37 -8.36 9.02
CA ALA A 126 10.43 -9.28 9.43
C ALA A 126 11.52 -8.48 10.17
N ASN A 127 12.04 -9.02 11.26
CA ASN A 127 13.15 -8.37 11.96
C ASN A 127 14.31 -8.19 10.96
N LEU A 128 15.04 -7.08 11.01
CA LEU A 128 16.17 -6.80 10.10
C LEU A 128 17.19 -7.97 10.04
N GLU A 129 17.31 -8.72 11.13
CA GLU A 129 18.15 -9.92 11.24
C GLU A 129 17.58 -11.17 10.55
N GLU A 130 16.26 -11.30 10.40
CA GLU A 130 15.63 -12.44 9.69
C GLU A 130 15.39 -12.12 8.21
N GLN A 131 15.14 -10.84 7.88
CA GLN A 131 15.14 -10.34 6.50
C GLN A 131 16.46 -10.65 5.78
N SER A 132 17.59 -10.56 6.49
CA SER A 132 18.92 -10.77 5.90
C SER A 132 19.32 -12.24 5.75
N VAL A 133 18.69 -13.17 6.48
CA VAL A 133 19.16 -14.57 6.55
C VAL A 133 18.23 -15.58 5.86
N LYS A 134 16.91 -15.34 5.81
CA LYS A 134 15.93 -16.32 5.28
C LYS A 134 14.99 -15.78 4.22
N SER A 135 15.25 -14.59 3.69
CA SER A 135 14.40 -13.98 2.69
C SER A 135 15.14 -13.61 1.42
N GLN A 136 14.46 -13.75 0.29
CA GLN A 136 15.03 -13.42 -1.02
C GLN A 136 14.09 -12.52 -1.81
N ILE A 137 14.70 -11.63 -2.58
CA ILE A 137 13.99 -10.79 -3.55
C ILE A 137 13.69 -11.63 -4.79
N VAL A 138 12.43 -11.68 -5.19
CA VAL A 138 11.97 -12.35 -6.41
C VAL A 138 12.39 -11.53 -7.62
N GLY A 139 13.13 -12.18 -8.53
CA GLY A 139 13.56 -11.57 -9.79
C GLY A 139 12.46 -11.63 -10.86
N GLY A 140 12.20 -10.50 -11.51
CA GLY A 140 11.36 -10.40 -12.71
C GLY A 140 9.86 -10.26 -12.47
N ALA A 141 9.38 -10.47 -11.23
CA ALA A 141 8.01 -10.14 -10.82
C ALA A 141 8.03 -8.95 -9.88
N ILE A 142 7.08 -8.03 -10.06
CA ILE A 142 6.94 -6.81 -9.27
C ILE A 142 5.49 -6.62 -8.84
N ILE A 143 5.30 -5.98 -7.69
CA ILE A 143 4.01 -5.49 -7.23
C ILE A 143 3.75 -4.14 -7.88
N ILE A 144 2.58 -3.99 -8.49
CA ILE A 144 2.03 -2.71 -8.93
C ILE A 144 1.33 -2.09 -7.73
N HIS A 145 1.79 -0.91 -7.32
CA HIS A 145 1.16 -0.11 -6.29
C HIS A 145 0.50 1.10 -6.90
N ILE A 146 -0.82 1.17 -6.82
CA ILE A 146 -1.60 2.25 -7.42
C ILE A 146 -1.67 3.39 -6.42
N VAL A 147 -1.16 4.56 -6.81
CA VAL A 147 -1.11 5.75 -5.96
C VAL A 147 -1.92 6.86 -6.60
N GLN A 148 -2.71 7.57 -5.81
CA GLN A 148 -3.33 8.80 -6.29
C GLN A 148 -2.27 9.91 -6.38
N LYS A 149 -2.20 10.60 -7.50
CA LYS A 149 -1.35 11.79 -7.61
C LYS A 149 -1.90 12.92 -6.74
N PHE A 150 -1.05 13.50 -5.90
CA PHE A 150 -1.34 14.72 -5.16
C PHE A 150 -0.59 15.89 -5.80
N ASP A 151 -1.35 16.88 -6.25
CA ASP A 151 -0.95 18.24 -6.66
C ASP A 151 -0.72 18.54 -8.16
N GLU A 152 -1.33 19.65 -8.60
CA GLU A 152 -1.30 20.24 -9.94
C GLU A 152 -0.04 21.07 -10.18
N ASN A 153 0.66 21.52 -9.13
CA ASN A 153 1.82 22.42 -9.24
C ASN A 153 3.20 21.76 -9.03
N SER A 154 3.26 20.55 -8.50
CA SER A 154 4.50 19.77 -8.54
C SER A 154 4.47 18.87 -9.76
N GLN A 155 4.98 19.37 -10.89
CA GLN A 155 5.56 18.48 -11.89
C GLN A 155 6.65 17.67 -11.19
N SER A 156 6.32 16.49 -10.69
CA SER A 156 7.30 15.46 -10.36
C SER A 156 8.01 15.12 -11.65
N LYS A 157 9.10 15.85 -11.94
CA LYS A 157 9.89 15.77 -13.19
C LYS A 157 10.49 14.38 -13.46
N THR A 158 10.24 13.39 -12.61
CA THR A 158 10.87 12.07 -12.58
C THR A 158 10.06 10.93 -13.18
N TRP A 159 8.79 11.14 -13.54
CA TRP A 159 7.92 10.06 -14.04
C TRP A 159 7.57 10.28 -15.50
N LYS A 160 8.27 9.56 -16.39
CA LYS A 160 8.06 9.62 -17.86
C LYS A 160 8.05 8.23 -18.47
N ILE A 161 7.33 7.29 -17.86
CA ILE A 161 7.01 6.03 -18.52
C ILE A 161 5.50 5.88 -18.51
N ASP A 162 4.90 5.97 -19.70
CA ASP A 162 3.49 5.66 -19.87
C ASP A 162 3.28 4.18 -19.53
N PHE A 163 2.29 3.89 -18.67
CA PHE A 163 1.91 2.50 -18.37
C PHE A 163 1.50 1.73 -19.64
N VAL A 164 1.20 2.47 -20.72
CA VAL A 164 0.88 2.03 -22.08
C VAL A 164 1.84 0.97 -22.63
N GLU A 165 3.13 1.02 -22.30
CA GLU A 165 4.15 0.11 -22.88
C GLU A 165 4.57 -1.05 -21.96
N SER A 166 3.94 -1.19 -20.79
CA SER A 166 4.33 -2.20 -19.78
C SER A 166 3.85 -3.62 -20.13
N LYS A 167 4.59 -4.67 -19.71
CA LYS A 167 4.16 -6.07 -19.87
C LYS A 167 2.90 -6.36 -19.06
N GLU A 168 2.73 -5.62 -17.97
CA GLU A 168 1.64 -5.67 -17.03
C GLU A 168 0.34 -5.17 -17.68
N LYS A 169 0.37 -4.05 -18.41
CA LYS A 169 -0.80 -3.56 -19.16
C LYS A 169 -1.31 -4.58 -20.17
N LYS A 170 -0.44 -5.38 -20.80
CA LYS A 170 -0.86 -6.45 -21.73
C LYS A 170 -1.76 -7.51 -21.08
N LYS A 171 -1.77 -7.59 -19.73
CA LYS A 171 -2.66 -8.48 -18.97
C LYS A 171 -4.03 -7.85 -18.69
N ILE A 172 -4.16 -6.53 -18.82
CA ILE A 172 -5.44 -5.84 -18.66
C ILE A 172 -6.19 -5.90 -19.99
N ARG A 173 -7.33 -6.61 -19.99
CA ARG A 173 -8.13 -6.82 -21.20
C ARG A 173 -9.18 -5.71 -21.32
N GLN A 174 -9.36 -5.15 -22.51
CA GLN A 174 -10.36 -4.10 -22.75
C GLN A 174 -11.79 -4.55 -22.41
N LYS A 175 -12.09 -5.85 -22.58
CA LYS A 175 -13.38 -6.42 -22.18
C LYS A 175 -13.63 -6.27 -20.68
N ASP A 176 -12.62 -6.50 -19.86
CA ASP A 176 -12.75 -6.39 -18.40
C ASP A 176 -12.96 -4.94 -17.99
N LEU A 177 -12.22 -4.01 -18.60
CA LEU A 177 -12.39 -2.56 -18.37
C LEU A 177 -13.81 -2.11 -18.66
N LYS A 178 -14.39 -2.55 -19.79
CA LYS A 178 -15.78 -2.23 -20.15
C LYS A 178 -16.81 -2.77 -19.16
N ILE A 179 -16.59 -3.97 -18.62
CA ILE A 179 -17.51 -4.57 -17.63
C ILE A 179 -17.46 -3.75 -16.34
N ILE A 180 -16.24 -3.45 -15.85
CA ILE A 180 -16.04 -2.67 -14.62
C ILE A 180 -16.63 -1.26 -14.78
N ASP A 181 -16.36 -0.59 -15.89
CA ASP A 181 -16.95 0.72 -16.18
C ASP A 181 -18.47 0.67 -16.20
N SER A 182 -19.07 -0.35 -16.82
CA SER A 182 -20.52 -0.49 -16.86
C SER A 182 -21.13 -0.62 -15.47
N ASP A 183 -20.48 -1.35 -14.57
CA ASP A 183 -20.95 -1.49 -13.19
C ASP A 183 -20.79 -0.19 -12.40
N ILE A 184 -19.71 0.55 -12.63
CA ILE A 184 -19.49 1.86 -12.01
C ILE A 184 -20.48 2.90 -12.55
N SER A 185 -20.81 2.87 -13.84
CA SER A 185 -21.86 3.70 -14.43
C SER A 185 -23.20 3.45 -13.75
N LYS A 186 -23.58 2.19 -13.49
CA LYS A 186 -24.83 1.89 -12.75
C LYS A 186 -24.84 2.51 -11.35
N ILE A 187 -23.70 2.48 -10.65
CA ILE A 187 -23.56 3.10 -9.33
C ILE A 187 -23.72 4.62 -9.45
N ARG A 188 -23.05 5.25 -10.42
CA ARG A 188 -23.13 6.70 -10.68
C ARG A 188 -24.53 7.14 -11.10
N GLU A 189 -25.26 6.29 -11.80
CA GLU A 189 -26.59 6.57 -12.30
C GLU A 189 -27.69 6.40 -11.23
N SER A 190 -27.37 5.80 -10.08
CA SER A 190 -28.30 5.69 -8.96
C SER A 190 -28.66 7.05 -8.37
N GLU A 191 -29.96 7.31 -8.25
CA GLU A 191 -30.48 8.60 -7.76
C GLU A 191 -30.14 8.87 -6.29
N ILE A 192 -29.94 7.81 -5.51
CA ILE A 192 -29.45 7.93 -4.14
C ILE A 192 -27.98 8.37 -4.17
N ILE A 193 -27.16 7.72 -4.98
CA ILE A 193 -25.73 8.02 -5.08
C ILE A 193 -25.49 9.41 -5.67
N LYS A 194 -26.23 9.83 -6.70
CA LYS A 194 -26.13 11.19 -7.26
C LYS A 194 -26.39 12.26 -6.21
N LYS A 195 -27.41 12.09 -5.37
CA LYS A 195 -27.71 13.03 -4.28
C LYS A 195 -26.57 13.10 -3.27
N ILE A 196 -26.08 11.95 -2.82
CA ILE A 196 -24.93 11.90 -1.89
C ILE A 196 -23.69 12.54 -2.52
N ALA A 197 -23.44 12.28 -3.80
CA ALA A 197 -22.27 12.78 -4.51
C ALA A 197 -22.21 14.32 -4.60
N GLN A 198 -23.36 15.00 -4.57
CA GLN A 198 -23.42 16.47 -4.55
C GLN A 198 -22.88 17.05 -3.24
N ASP A 199 -22.96 16.30 -2.15
CA ASP A 199 -22.48 16.72 -0.82
C ASP A 199 -21.02 16.31 -0.57
N LEU A 200 -20.42 15.51 -1.46
CA LEU A 200 -19.03 15.09 -1.31
C LEU A 200 -18.07 16.23 -1.66
N PRO A 201 -16.98 16.39 -0.89
CA PRO A 201 -15.97 17.39 -1.19
C PRO A 201 -15.28 17.05 -2.52
N SER A 202 -15.15 18.05 -3.40
CA SER A 202 -14.41 17.93 -4.66
C SER A 202 -12.89 18.04 -4.49
N THR A 203 -12.42 18.37 -3.28
CA THR A 203 -11.01 18.58 -2.97
C THR A 203 -10.53 17.70 -1.81
N ASP A 204 -9.28 17.26 -1.89
CA ASP A 204 -8.64 16.40 -0.89
C ASP A 204 -8.06 17.23 0.28
N TYR A 205 -8.91 18.00 0.96
CA TYR A 205 -8.51 18.98 1.97
C TYR A 205 -7.55 18.43 3.04
N PHE A 206 -7.84 17.25 3.57
CA PHE A 206 -7.05 16.66 4.65
C PHE A 206 -5.76 15.99 4.17
N VAL A 207 -5.64 15.68 2.87
CA VAL A 207 -4.52 14.83 2.43
C VAL A 207 -3.19 15.56 2.52
N SER A 208 -3.13 16.84 2.15
CA SER A 208 -1.91 17.64 2.28
C SER A 208 -1.47 17.77 3.75
N ILE A 209 -2.43 17.98 4.65
CA ILE A 209 -2.21 18.12 6.09
C ILE A 209 -1.67 16.80 6.68
N VAL A 210 -2.31 15.67 6.38
CA VAL A 210 -1.91 14.35 6.86
C VAL A 210 -0.55 13.94 6.30
N SER A 211 -0.33 14.18 5.00
CA SER A 211 0.95 13.88 4.35
C SER A 211 2.11 14.66 4.96
N GLN A 212 1.89 15.95 5.24
CA GLN A 212 2.88 16.79 5.90
C GLN A 212 3.17 16.30 7.34
N CYS A 213 2.12 15.96 8.09
CA CYS A 213 2.27 15.40 9.44
C CYS A 213 3.10 14.11 9.44
N TYR A 214 2.80 13.19 8.51
CA TYR A 214 3.55 11.95 8.34
C TYR A 214 5.02 12.21 7.99
N TYR A 215 5.28 13.13 7.05
CA TYR A 215 6.62 13.52 6.67
C TYR A 215 7.41 14.10 7.86
N ASP A 216 6.80 15.01 8.63
CA ASP A 216 7.44 15.63 9.79
C ASP A 216 7.74 14.62 10.91
N ALA A 217 6.88 13.61 11.09
CA ALA A 217 7.08 12.54 12.06
C ALA A 217 8.25 11.62 11.70
N LEU A 218 8.40 11.28 10.42
CA LEU A 218 9.47 10.39 9.93
C LEU A 218 10.80 11.11 9.68
N HIS A 219 10.75 12.40 9.37
CA HIS A 219 11.90 13.24 9.09
C HIS A 219 11.97 14.42 10.07
N PRO A 220 12.05 14.17 11.38
CA PRO A 220 12.05 15.25 12.36
C PRO A 220 13.25 16.16 12.07
N LYS A 221 12.97 17.44 11.83
CA LYS A 221 14.02 18.46 11.69
C LYS A 221 14.93 18.35 12.90
N LYS A 222 16.23 18.08 12.70
CA LYS A 222 17.23 18.07 13.76
C LYS A 222 17.16 19.41 14.48
N ARG A 223 16.44 19.51 15.60
CA ARG A 223 16.49 20.69 16.46
C ARG A 223 17.93 20.84 16.89
N LYS A 224 18.62 21.88 16.43
CA LYS A 224 19.91 22.30 16.97
C LYS A 224 19.70 22.50 18.47
N ARG A 225 20.08 21.52 19.29
CA ARG A 225 20.15 21.67 20.74
C ARG A 225 21.22 22.72 21.03
N SER A 226 20.81 23.96 21.22
CA SER A 226 21.66 24.95 21.88
C SER A 226 21.88 24.46 23.31
N ARG A 227 23.01 23.79 23.55
CA ARG A 227 23.50 23.46 24.88
C ARG A 227 23.83 24.78 25.61
N LYS A 228 22.83 25.44 26.20
CA LYS A 228 23.08 26.28 27.38
C LYS A 228 23.12 25.36 28.58
N ARG A 229 24.32 24.86 28.92
CA ARG A 229 24.60 24.29 30.24
C ARG A 229 24.33 25.41 31.26
N ARG A 230 23.18 25.41 31.92
CA ARG A 230 23.07 26.06 33.23
C ARG A 230 23.80 25.16 34.22
N VAL A 231 25.02 25.55 34.55
CA VAL A 231 25.72 25.06 35.74
C VAL A 231 24.91 25.56 36.93
N VAL A 232 24.18 24.67 37.59
CA VAL A 232 23.71 24.92 38.95
C VAL A 232 24.90 24.62 39.84
N ARG A 233 25.50 25.66 40.42
CA ARG A 233 26.43 25.49 41.54
C ARG A 233 25.59 25.12 42.76
N ILE A 234 26.01 24.05 43.43
CA ILE A 234 25.54 23.59 44.74
C ILE A 234 25.90 24.67 45.78
#